data_AF-A0A4S0Q0X8-F1
#
_entry.id   AF-A0A4S0Q0X8-F1
#
_cell.length_a   1.000
_cell.length_b   1.000
_cell.length_c   1.000
_cell.angle_alpha   90.00
_cell.angle_beta   90.00
_cell.angle_gamma   90.00
#
_symmetry.space_group_name_H-M   'P 1'
#
loop_
_entity.id
_entity.type
_entity.pdbx_description
1 polymer ?
#
loop_
_entity_poly.entity_id
_entity_poly.type
_entity_poly.pdbx_seq_one_letter_code
_entity_poly.pdbx_strand_id
1 'polypeptide(L)'
;IQFTPDLMPGDIVGSNIYNFQTGQFTLTRGPIFCDLLLADEINRTPPKTQAALLEAMQEHAVTFDGTTHSLGRNFMVVATQNPIEHQGVYPLPEAQ
;
A
#
# COMPACT_ATOMS: atom_id res chain seq x y z
N ILE A 1 5.54 3.58 7.67
CA ILE A 1 4.47 4.53 7.35
C ILE A 1 3.37 4.40 8.38
N GLN A 2 2.77 5.53 8.76
CA GLN A 2 1.62 5.56 9.65
C GLN A 2 0.35 5.46 8.79
N PHE A 3 -0.56 4.55 9.14
CA PHE A 3 -1.84 4.43 8.46
C PHE A 3 -2.84 5.43 9.03
N THR A 4 -3.48 6.21 8.16
CA THR A 4 -4.45 7.25 8.52
C THR A 4 -5.71 7.14 7.65
N PRO A 5 -6.89 7.60 8.12
CA PRO A 5 -8.16 7.41 7.41
C PRO A 5 -8.23 7.94 5.97
N ASP A 6 -7.35 8.87 5.62
CA ASP A 6 -7.26 9.55 4.33
C ASP A 6 -6.32 8.88 3.32
N LEU A 7 -5.51 7.90 3.73
CA LEU A 7 -4.62 7.20 2.79
C LEU A 7 -5.40 6.42 1.74
N MET A 8 -5.00 6.60 0.48
CA MET A 8 -5.49 5.87 -0.66
C MET A 8 -4.55 4.73 -1.04
N PRO A 9 -5.02 3.72 -1.81
CA PRO A 9 -4.16 2.66 -2.33
C PRO A 9 -2.88 3.17 -3.02
N GLY A 10 -3.03 4.22 -3.84
CA GLY A 10 -1.92 4.82 -4.59
C GLY A 10 -0.84 5.45 -3.72
N ASP A 11 -1.15 5.86 -2.50
CA ASP A 11 -0.17 6.39 -1.54
C ASP A 11 0.71 5.27 -0.96
N ILE A 12 0.29 4.01 -1.07
CA ILE A 12 1.01 2.82 -0.62
C ILE A 12 1.74 2.17 -1.79
N VAL A 13 1.01 1.84 -2.84
CA VAL A 13 1.57 1.08 -3.97
C VAL A 13 2.31 1.97 -4.95
N GLY A 14 1.95 3.25 -5.04
CA GLY A 14 2.39 4.17 -6.07
C GLY A 14 1.31 4.47 -7.09
N SER A 15 1.60 5.38 -8.01
CA SER A 15 0.66 5.79 -9.06
C SER A 15 1.40 6.34 -10.29
N ASN A 16 0.77 6.24 -11.46
CA ASN A 16 1.25 6.90 -12.66
C ASN A 16 0.76 8.35 -12.67
N ILE A 17 1.69 9.29 -12.57
CA ILE A 17 1.42 10.73 -12.59
C ILE A 17 1.74 11.26 -13.98
N TYR A 18 0.80 11.99 -14.58
CA TYR A 18 1.03 12.65 -15.85
C TYR A 18 1.97 13.85 -15.68
N ASN A 19 3.11 13.82 -16.35
CA ASN A 19 4.06 14.93 -16.36
C ASN A 19 3.74 15.87 -17.52
N PHE A 20 3.23 17.07 -17.19
CA PHE A 20 2.87 18.10 -18.17
C PHE A 20 4.05 18.65 -18.99
N GLN A 21 5.28 18.56 -18.49
CA GLN A 21 6.47 19.04 -19.21
C GLN A 21 6.92 18.06 -20.29
N THR A 22 6.80 16.75 -20.02
CA THR A 22 7.24 15.69 -20.96
C THR A 22 6.09 15.10 -21.77
N GLY A 23 4.85 15.31 -21.36
CA GLY A 23 3.67 14.70 -21.98
C GLY A 23 3.56 13.19 -21.73
N GLN A 24 4.23 12.68 -20.69
CA GLN A 24 4.33 11.25 -20.40
C GLN A 24 3.84 10.93 -18.98
N PHE A 25 3.25 9.74 -18.82
CA PHE A 25 2.99 9.17 -17.50
C PHE A 25 4.30 8.68 -16.88
N THR A 26 4.58 9.11 -15.65
CA THR A 26 5.74 8.67 -14.88
C THR A 26 5.25 7.94 -13.63
N LEU A 27 5.75 6.73 -13.42
CA LEU A 27 5.48 5.97 -12.21
C LEU A 27 6.14 6.65 -11.01
N THR A 28 5.32 7.08 -10.06
CA THR A 28 5.75 7.46 -8.71
C THR A 28 5.63 6.23 -7.82
N ARG A 29 6.78 5.69 -7.40
CA ARG A 29 6.83 4.51 -6.53
C ARG A 29 6.34 4.85 -5.13
N GLY A 30 5.42 4.04 -4.61
CA GLY A 30 4.98 4.14 -3.22
C GLY A 30 5.99 3.54 -2.22
N PRO A 31 5.71 3.66 -0.92
CA PRO A 31 6.56 3.16 0.16
C PRO A 31 6.77 1.63 0.17
N ILE A 32 5.94 0.84 -0.53
CA ILE A 32 6.14 -0.63 -0.61
C ILE A 32 7.40 -1.04 -1.39
N PHE A 33 8.00 -0.13 -2.17
CA PHE A 33 9.23 -0.41 -2.92
C PHE A 33 10.46 -0.32 -2.00
N CYS A 34 10.53 -1.19 -1.00
CA CYS A 34 11.62 -1.34 -0.05
C CYS A 34 11.76 -2.82 0.38
N ASP A 35 12.83 -3.15 1.11
CA ASP A 35 12.99 -4.50 1.68
C ASP A 35 12.10 -4.71 2.93
N LEU A 36 11.99 -3.70 3.80
CA LEU A 36 11.22 -3.79 5.04
C LEU A 36 10.30 -2.56 5.19
N LEU A 37 9.00 -2.82 5.26
CA LEU A 37 7.98 -1.81 5.52
C LEU A 37 7.39 -2.00 6.92
N LEU A 38 7.52 -0.98 7.77
CA LEU A 38 6.74 -0.88 8.99
C LEU A 38 5.40 -0.18 8.68
N ALA A 39 4.27 -0.87 8.84
CA ALA A 39 2.92 -0.38 8.60
C ALA A 39 2.19 -0.20 9.94
N ASP A 40 2.33 0.99 10.53
CA ASP A 40 1.79 1.28 11.86
C ASP A 40 0.29 1.59 11.78
N GLU A 41 -0.51 1.00 12.67
CA GLU A 41 -1.97 1.13 12.77
C GLU A 41 -2.73 0.83 11.47
N ILE A 42 -2.40 -0.29 10.80
CA ILE A 42 -2.98 -0.67 9.50
C ILE A 42 -4.51 -0.63 9.45
N ASN A 43 -5.15 -0.88 10.58
CA ASN A 43 -6.60 -0.86 10.74
C ASN A 43 -7.21 0.55 10.72
N ARG A 44 -6.43 1.65 10.67
CA ARG A 44 -6.97 3.02 10.57
C ARG A 44 -7.22 3.49 9.13
N THR A 45 -6.92 2.68 8.11
CA THR A 45 -7.28 2.97 6.71
C THR A 45 -8.50 2.18 6.25
N PRO A 46 -9.21 2.67 5.21
CA PRO A 46 -10.30 1.93 4.59
C PRO A 46 -9.85 0.54 4.07
N PRO A 47 -10.77 -0.46 4.02
CA PRO A 47 -10.44 -1.82 3.57
C PRO A 47 -9.80 -1.88 2.17
N LYS A 48 -10.15 -0.96 1.27
CA LYS A 48 -9.56 -0.89 -0.07
C LYS A 48 -8.05 -0.59 -0.04
N THR A 49 -7.62 0.29 0.87
CA THR A 49 -6.22 0.66 1.06
C THR A 49 -5.44 -0.48 1.72
N GLN A 50 -6.05 -1.16 2.70
CA GLN A 50 -5.49 -2.39 3.29
C GLN A 50 -5.32 -3.49 2.24
N ALA A 51 -6.35 -3.74 1.42
CA ALA A 51 -6.33 -4.75 0.37
C ALA A 51 -5.19 -4.51 -0.63
N ALA A 52 -4.91 -3.27 -1.01
CA ALA A 52 -3.80 -2.95 -1.91
C ALA A 52 -2.43 -3.34 -1.33
N LEU A 53 -2.22 -3.16 -0.02
CA LEU A 53 -1.00 -3.63 0.65
C LEU A 53 -0.96 -5.17 0.71
N LEU A 54 -2.07 -5.80 1.08
CA LEU A 54 -2.15 -7.27 1.19
C LEU A 54 -1.96 -7.96 -0.16
N GLU A 55 -2.53 -7.41 -1.23
CA GLU A 55 -2.32 -7.88 -2.60
C GLU A 55 -0.85 -7.77 -3.01
N ALA A 56 -0.22 -6.62 -2.75
CA ALA A 56 1.20 -6.41 -3.01
C ALA A 56 2.09 -7.40 -2.22
N MET A 57 1.73 -7.73 -0.98
CA MET A 57 2.41 -8.74 -0.17
C MET A 57 2.22 -10.14 -0.74
N GLN A 58 1.01 -10.49 -1.16
CA GLN A 58 0.69 -11.82 -1.67
C GLN A 58 1.36 -12.09 -3.03
N GLU A 59 1.32 -11.11 -3.93
CA GLU A 59 1.86 -11.23 -5.29
C GLU A 59 3.37 -10.92 -5.37
N HIS A 60 3.95 -10.32 -4.32
CA HIS A 60 5.33 -9.77 -4.32
C HIS A 60 5.62 -8.84 -5.52
N ALA A 61 4.57 -8.25 -6.08
CA ALA A 61 4.61 -7.40 -7.25
C ALA A 61 3.38 -6.48 -7.30
N VAL A 62 3.48 -5.39 -8.05
CA VAL A 62 2.36 -4.48 -8.34
C VAL A 62 2.33 -4.15 -9.83
N THR A 63 1.14 -3.99 -10.39
CA THR A 63 0.97 -3.73 -11.83
C THR A 63 0.37 -2.35 -12.07
N PHE A 64 1.03 -1.56 -12.91
CA PHE A 64 0.57 -0.24 -13.35
C PHE A 64 0.49 -0.23 -14.87
N ASP A 65 -0.68 0.12 -15.42
CA ASP A 65 -0.92 0.20 -16.87
C ASP A 65 -0.37 -1.00 -17.66
N GLY A 66 -0.60 -2.21 -17.15
CA GLY A 66 -0.15 -3.47 -17.77
C GLY A 66 1.33 -3.81 -17.58
N THR A 67 2.11 -2.97 -16.89
CA THR A 67 3.50 -3.24 -16.54
C THR A 67 3.61 -3.69 -15.09
N THR A 68 4.16 -4.88 -14.86
CA THR A 68 4.36 -5.45 -13.51
C THR A 68 5.74 -5.09 -12.97
N HIS A 69 5.77 -4.64 -11.73
CA HIS A 69 6.98 -4.26 -10.99
C HIS A 69 7.14 -5.15 -9.76
N SER A 70 8.24 -5.89 -9.67
CA SER A 70 8.54 -6.74 -8.51
C SER A 70 8.96 -5.90 -7.31
N LEU A 71 8.53 -6.33 -6.11
CA LEU A 71 8.96 -5.77 -4.82
C LEU A 71 10.22 -6.45 -4.28
N GLY A 72 10.68 -7.51 -4.94
CA GLY A 72 11.85 -8.27 -4.55
C GLY A 72 11.55 -9.38 -3.53
N ARG A 73 12.45 -10.37 -3.47
CA ARG A 73 12.33 -11.54 -2.59
C ARG A 73 12.45 -11.22 -1.10
N ASN A 74 13.02 -10.06 -0.76
CA ASN A 74 13.27 -9.64 0.60
C ASN A 74 12.13 -8.78 1.17
N PHE A 75 11.13 -8.43 0.34
CA PHE A 75 10.02 -7.58 0.76
C PHE A 75 9.26 -8.21 1.93
N MET A 76 9.29 -7.52 3.06
CA MET A 76 8.62 -7.92 4.29
C MET A 76 7.87 -6.74 4.88
N VAL A 77 6.67 -7.00 5.41
CA VAL A 77 5.85 -6.02 6.10
C VAL A 77 5.70 -6.42 7.56
N VAL A 78 5.99 -5.49 8.47
CA VAL A 78 5.63 -5.60 9.88
C VAL A 78 4.52 -4.61 10.13
N ALA A 79 3.35 -5.09 10.52
CA ALA A 79 2.17 -4.26 10.75
C ALA A 79 1.76 -4.26 12.22
N THR A 80 1.26 -3.13 12.70
CA THR A 80 0.60 -3.00 14.00
C THR A 80 -0.86 -2.65 13.80
N GLN A 81 -1.68 -2.81 14.83
CA GLN A 81 -3.07 -2.38 14.84
C GLN A 81 -3.34 -1.55 16.10
N ASN A 82 -4.15 -0.51 15.95
CA ASN A 82 -4.68 0.24 17.09
C ASN A 82 -5.82 -0.57 17.74
N PRO A 83 -5.71 -0.99 19.02
CA PRO A 83 -6.69 -1.89 19.64
C PRO A 83 -7.85 -1.16 20.36
N ILE A 84 -7.86 0.17 20.43
CA ILE A 84 -8.71 0.92 21.39
C ILE A 84 -9.79 1.77 20.69
N GLU A 85 -9.53 2.30 19.50
CA GLU A 85 -10.50 3.17 18.82
C GLU A 85 -11.65 2.36 18.19
N HIS A 86 -12.91 2.71 18.45
CA HIS A 86 -14.10 2.08 17.83
C HIS A 86 -14.63 2.87 16.61
N GLN A 87 -14.22 4.13 16.43
CA GLN A 87 -14.59 4.95 15.27
C GLN A 87 -13.38 5.09 14.34
N GLY A 88 -13.60 4.89 13.04
CA GLY A 88 -12.56 5.07 12.03
C GLY A 88 -11.51 3.94 11.99
N VAL A 89 -11.77 2.80 12.63
CA VAL A 89 -10.97 1.58 12.46
C VAL A 89 -11.74 0.54 11.65
N TYR A 90 -11.02 -0.17 10.80
CA TYR A 90 -11.49 -1.26 9.96
C TYR A 90 -10.64 -2.48 10.29
N PRO A 91 -11.20 -3.51 10.96
CA PRO A 91 -10.44 -4.69 11.31
C PRO A 91 -9.91 -5.37 10.04
N LEU A 92 -8.73 -5.97 10.14
CA LEU A 92 -8.24 -6.82 9.07
C LEU A 92 -9.23 -8.00 8.88
N PRO A 93 -9.52 -8.39 7.63
CA PRO A 93 -10.33 -9.57 7.37
C PRO A 93 -9.68 -10.80 8.00
N GLU A 94 -10.50 -11.72 8.52
CA GLU A 94 -10.00 -13.00 8.99
C GLU A 94 -9.34 -13.75 7.83
N ALA A 95 -8.20 -14.38 8.09
CA ALA A 95 -7.50 -15.18 7.10
C ALA A 95 -8.41 -16.34 6.65
N GLN A 96 -8.67 -16.44 5.34
CA GLN A 96 -9.29 -17.61 4.70
C GLN A 96 -8.23 -18.49 4.07
#